data_AF-A0A673GEV6-F1
#
_entry.id   AF-A0A673GEV6-F1
#
_cell.length_a   1.000
_cell.length_b   1.000
_cell.length_c   1.000
_cell.angle_alpha   90.00
_cell.angle_beta   90.00
_cell.angle_gamma   90.00
#
_symmetry.space_group_name_H-M   'P 1'
#
loop_
_entity.id
_entity.type
_entity.pdbx_description
1 polymer ?
#
loop_
_entity_poly.entity_id
_entity_poly.type
_entity_poly.pdbx_seq_one_letter_code
_entity_poly.pdbx_strand_id
1 'polypeptide(L)' 'VDYCEPFCRICHEGSGAGDLLSPCECAGSLAMVHRVCLERWLTASGTSHCELCHFEFALERLPK' A
#
# COMPACT_ATOMS: atom_id res chain seq x y z
N VAL A 1 19.23 0.45 -18.09
CA VAL A 1 18.32 -0.49 -17.42
C VAL A 1 17.73 0.24 -16.24
N ASP A 2 16.48 0.67 -16.38
CA ASP A 2 15.77 1.40 -15.34
C ASP A 2 15.32 0.36 -14.30
N TYR A 3 16.12 0.17 -13.26
CA TYR A 3 15.80 -0.70 -12.14
C TYR A 3 14.81 0.01 -11.24
N CYS A 4 13.58 0.23 -11.72
CA CYS A 4 12.50 0.82 -10.92
C CYS A 4 12.13 -0.16 -9.80
N GLU A 5 12.96 -0.16 -8.75
CA GLU A 5 12.77 -0.94 -7.53
C GLU A 5 11.42 -0.55 -6.92
N PRO A 6 10.67 -1.53 -6.40
CA PRO A 6 9.39 -1.26 -5.79
C PRO A 6 9.58 -0.32 -4.59
N PHE A 7 8.79 0.76 -4.56
CA PHE A 7 8.77 1.73 -3.46
C PHE A 7 7.33 1.94 -3.00
N CYS A 8 7.18 2.35 -1.75
CA CYS A 8 5.88 2.64 -1.17
C CYS A 8 5.30 3.91 -1.79
N ARG A 9 4.11 3.83 -2.40
CA ARG A 9 3.44 5.00 -3.01
C ARG A 9 3.09 6.13 -2.03
N ILE A 10 3.17 5.88 -0.71
CA ILE A 10 2.77 6.81 0.35
C ILE A 10 3.98 7.58 0.90
N CYS A 11 5.06 6.88 1.27
CA CYS A 11 6.26 7.51 1.82
C CYS A 11 7.43 7.62 0.84
N HIS A 12 7.31 7.00 -0.35
CA HIS A 12 8.34 6.94 -1.38
C HIS A 12 9.64 6.22 -0.96
N GLU A 13 9.58 5.39 0.08
CA GLU A 13 10.71 4.56 0.50
C GLU A 13 10.59 3.12 -0.03
N GLY A 14 11.74 2.49 -0.29
CA GLY A 14 11.80 1.08 -0.73
C GLY A 14 11.54 0.08 0.39
N SER A 15 11.80 -1.19 0.11
CA SER A 15 11.66 -2.29 1.09
C SER A 15 12.61 -2.20 2.29
N GLY A 16 13.60 -1.30 2.28
CA GLY A 16 14.50 -1.08 3.42
C GLY A 16 13.83 -0.47 4.65
N ALA A 17 12.73 0.26 4.48
CA ALA A 17 11.97 0.88 5.57
C ALA A 17 10.88 -0.03 6.16
N GLY A 18 10.63 -1.19 5.54
CA GLY A 18 9.62 -2.16 5.95
C GLY A 18 9.09 -2.98 4.78
N ASP A 19 8.23 -3.96 5.09
CA ASP A 19 7.62 -4.83 4.07
C ASP A 19 6.67 -4.05 3.17
N LEU A 20 6.91 -4.15 1.86
CA LEU A 20 6.01 -3.66 0.83
C LEU A 20 4.99 -4.75 0.48
N LEU A 21 3.74 -4.36 0.38
CA LEU A 21 2.61 -5.22 0.02
C LEU A 21 1.83 -4.58 -1.12
N SER A 22 1.15 -5.43 -1.89
CA SER A 22 0.16 -5.04 -2.90
C SER A 22 -1.24 -5.35 -2.38
N PRO A 23 -1.89 -4.43 -1.65
CA PRO A 23 -3.19 -4.69 -1.02
C PRO A 23 -4.36 -4.59 -2.01
N CYS A 24 -4.10 -4.18 -3.25
CA CYS A 24 -5.10 -3.92 -4.28
C CYS A 24 -4.60 -4.35 -5.66
N GLU A 25 -5.48 -4.33 -6.64
CA GLU A 25 -5.19 -4.73 -8.02
C GLU A 25 -4.49 -3.64 -8.86
N CYS A 26 -3.92 -2.61 -8.23
CA CYS A 26 -3.06 -1.67 -8.94
C CYS A 26 -1.81 -2.39 -9.48
N ALA A 27 -1.23 -1.86 -10.55
CA ALA A 27 -0.04 -2.44 -11.17
C ALA A 27 1.23 -1.63 -10.87
N GLY A 28 2.37 -2.32 -10.79
CA GLY A 28 3.69 -1.71 -10.61
C GLY A 28 3.87 -1.07 -9.22
N SER A 29 4.67 0.00 -9.15
CA SER A 29 4.96 0.72 -7.90
C SER A 29 3.71 1.34 -7.24
N LEU A 30 2.65 1.62 -8.01
CA LEU A 30 1.38 2.11 -7.47
C LEU A 30 0.65 1.06 -6.62
N ALA A 31 0.93 -0.23 -6.83
CA ALA A 31 0.43 -1.29 -5.98
C ALA A 31 1.16 -1.35 -4.64
N MET A 32 2.43 -0.94 -4.62
CA MET A 32 3.35 -1.17 -3.52
C MET A 32 3.16 -0.14 -2.42
N VAL A 33 2.83 -0.60 -1.22
CA VAL A 33 2.69 0.24 -0.02
C VAL A 33 3.27 -0.50 1.18
N HIS A 34 3.80 0.21 2.16
CA HIS A 34 4.12 -0.43 3.44
C HIS A 34 2.86 -0.70 4.25
N ARG A 35 2.85 -1.78 5.04
CA ARG A 35 1.75 -2.09 5.98
C ARG A 35 1.41 -0.91 6.88
N VAL A 36 2.42 -0.29 7.49
CA VAL A 36 2.24 0.85 8.41
C VAL A 36 1.71 2.08 7.67
N CYS A 37 2.21 2.35 6.47
CA CYS A 37 1.73 3.47 5.66
C CYS A 37 0.27 3.27 5.24
N LEU A 38 -0.09 2.05 4.84
CA LEU A 38 -1.46 1.69 4.50
C LEU A 38 -2.40 1.83 5.69
N GLU A 39 -2.05 1.28 6.86
CA GLU A 39 -2.85 1.41 8.09
C GLU A 39 -3.09 2.89 8.47
N ARG A 40 -2.04 3.71 8.39
CA ARG A 40 -2.14 5.16 8.62
C ARG A 40 -3.04 5.84 7.60
N TRP A 41 -2.90 5.49 6.31
CA TRP A 41 -3.74 6.04 5.24
C TRP A 41 -5.21 5.64 5.40
N LEU A 42 -5.50 4.39 5.76
CA LEU A 42 -6.87 3.92 6.03
C LEU A 42 -7.47 4.67 7.23
N THR A 43 -6.69 4.84 8.30
CA THR A 43 -7.12 5.59 9.49
C THR A 43 -7.38 7.06 9.17
N ALA A 44 -6.56 7.68 8.34
CA ALA A 44 -6.70 9.09 7.96
C ALA A 44 -7.81 9.33 6.93
N SER A 45 -7.97 8.45 5.94
CA SER A 45 -8.97 8.57 4.88
C SER A 45 -10.36 8.11 5.33
N GLY A 46 -10.44 7.25 6.35
CA GLY A 46 -11.70 6.61 6.75
C GLY A 46 -12.25 5.65 5.71
N THR A 47 -11.44 5.22 4.74
CA THR A 47 -11.84 4.31 3.67
C THR A 47 -11.22 2.93 3.86
N SER A 48 -11.83 1.92 3.24
CA SER A 48 -11.37 0.53 3.21
C SER A 48 -11.10 0.02 1.79
N HIS A 49 -11.03 0.92 0.81
CA HIS A 49 -10.84 0.60 -0.60
C HIS A 49 -9.73 1.47 -1.21
N CYS A 50 -9.13 0.97 -2.27
CA CYS A 50 -8.15 1.71 -3.03
C CYS A 50 -8.79 2.92 -3.74
N GLU A 51 -8.22 4.10 -3.60
CA GLU A 51 -8.71 5.32 -4.28
C GLU A 51 -8.50 5.31 -5.81
N LEU A 52 -7.69 4.38 -6.33
CA LEU A 52 -7.35 4.29 -7.75
C LEU A 52 -8.16 3.21 -8.47
N CYS A 53 -8.13 1.99 -7.95
CA CYS A 53 -8.84 0.86 -8.55
C CYS A 53 -10.15 0.50 -7.85
N HIS A 54 -10.51 1.18 -6.75
CA HIS A 54 -11.71 0.92 -5.95
C HIS A 54 -11.80 -0.51 -5.38
N PHE A 55 -10.73 -1.29 -5.48
CA PHE A 55 -10.65 -2.62 -4.89
C PHE A 55 -10.70 -2.51 -3.36
N GLU A 56 -11.55 -3.32 -2.74
CA GLU A 56 -11.65 -3.41 -1.29
C GLU A 56 -10.41 -4.09 -0.74
N PHE A 57 -9.66 -3.42 0.12
CA PHE A 57 -8.39 -3.98 0.59
C PHE A 57 -8.68 -5.27 1.36
N ALA A 58 -8.08 -6.38 0.94
CA ALA A 58 -8.18 -7.68 1.61
C ALA A 58 -7.38 -7.74 2.93
N LEU A 59 -7.18 -6.60 3.57
CA LEU A 59 -6.68 -6.55 4.93
C LEU A 59 -7.85 -6.95 5.82
N GLU A 60 -7.94 -8.22 6.20
CA GLU A 60 -8.67 -8.57 7.41
C GLU A 60 -8.14 -7.64 8.50
N ARG A 61 -8.99 -6.72 8.97
CA ARG A 61 -8.75 -5.99 10.22
C ARG A 61 -8.70 -7.05 11.29
N LEU A 62 -7.55 -7.68 11.49
CA LEU A 62 -7.33 -8.63 12.57
C LEU A 62 -7.67 -7.85 13.84
N PRO A 63 -8.79 -8.18 14.50
CA PRO A 63 -9.16 -7.48 15.72
C PRO A 63 -8.03 -7.71 16.72
N LYS A 64 -7.53 -6.62 17.32
CA LYS A 64 -6.64 -6.68 18.47
C LYS A 64 -7.37 -7.27 19.67
#